data_AF-A0A821IAV9-F1
#
_entry.id   AF-A0A821IAV9-F1
#
_cell.length_a   1.000
_cell.length_b   1.000
_cell.length_c   1.000
_cell.angle_alpha   90.00
_cell.angle_beta   90.00
_cell.angle_gamma   90.00
#
_symmetry.space_group_name_H-M   'P 1'
#
loop_
_entity.id
_entity.type
_entity.pdbx_description
1 polymer ?
#
loop_
_entity_poly.entity_id
_entity_poly.type
_entity_poly.pdbx_seq_one_letter_code
_entity_poly.pdbx_strand_id
1 'polypeptide(L)'
;MYDKVLKVLTNEKKYDPSFNFWAKRRFTVVTFGGQRTIYCKKEKLPIVIYENLFQTIDECHNAVGHLGRDKTWHKVKRRYSQISLEMIKLFISLCDQCASRRVFPNPVVGKPIIDMSTLHELNMNNLNKNNLNILDLPNEILFIIFQKLNMVNVLYSLVDVNRRFDRLALDSLYIRVLDMTIITTMNSLYDQTSSTDAQVLSKICEKILPRIHHQVQKLTVEQYSMKHVLDAANYPELYSLSLINFQKEILYKHLTGI
;
A
#
# COMPACT_ATOMS: atom_id res chain seq x y z
N MET A 1 -9.13 -8.99 7.40
CA MET A 1 -10.36 -8.79 8.22
C MET A 1 -11.51 -9.67 7.75
N TYR A 2 -11.83 -9.66 6.45
CA TYR A 2 -12.91 -10.44 5.83
C TYR A 2 -12.87 -11.93 6.20
N ASP A 3 -11.73 -12.61 6.00
CA ASP A 3 -11.60 -14.05 6.29
C ASP A 3 -11.81 -14.41 7.76
N LYS A 4 -11.40 -13.53 8.68
CA LYS A 4 -11.64 -13.75 10.11
C LYS A 4 -13.13 -13.71 10.41
N VAL A 5 -13.85 -12.75 9.82
CA VAL A 5 -15.31 -12.65 9.97
C VAL A 5 -16.00 -13.86 9.33
N LEU A 6 -15.58 -14.28 8.13
CA LEU A 6 -16.14 -15.46 7.46
C LEU A 6 -16.02 -16.71 8.34
N LYS A 7 -14.82 -16.99 8.86
CA LYS A 7 -14.55 -18.16 9.71
C LYS A 7 -15.37 -18.15 11.00
N VAL A 8 -15.65 -16.98 11.57
CA VAL A 8 -16.53 -16.84 12.75
C VAL A 8 -17.98 -17.13 12.39
N LEU A 9 -18.45 -16.63 11.25
CA LEU A 9 -19.83 -16.80 10.80
C LEU A 9 -20.12 -18.22 10.32
N THR A 10 -19.12 -18.92 9.78
CA THR A 10 -19.22 -20.32 9.34
C THR A 10 -18.93 -21.31 10.47
N ASN A 11 -18.65 -20.83 11.68
CA ASN A 11 -18.21 -21.60 12.85
C ASN A 11 -16.95 -22.47 12.60
N GLU A 12 -16.19 -22.20 11.53
CA GLU A 12 -14.92 -22.88 11.23
C GLU A 12 -13.85 -22.57 12.27
N LYS A 13 -13.81 -21.33 12.78
CA LYS A 13 -12.84 -20.90 13.80
C LYS A 13 -13.42 -19.85 14.74
N LYS A 14 -13.16 -20.00 16.04
CA LYS A 14 -13.44 -18.99 17.07
C LYS A 14 -12.18 -18.18 17.35
N TYR A 15 -12.33 -16.86 17.46
CA TYR A 15 -11.30 -15.96 17.96
C TYR A 15 -11.66 -15.52 19.39
N ASP A 16 -11.23 -14.34 19.83
CA ASP A 16 -11.61 -13.83 21.15
C ASP A 16 -13.14 -13.59 21.25
N PRO A 17 -13.74 -13.70 22.45
CA PRO A 17 -15.18 -13.56 22.64
C PRO A 17 -15.74 -12.23 22.14
N SER A 18 -15.01 -11.12 22.31
CA SER A 18 -15.44 -9.79 21.90
C SER A 18 -15.53 -9.67 20.38
N PHE A 19 -14.51 -10.14 19.66
CA PHE A 19 -14.52 -10.19 18.20
C PHE A 19 -15.62 -11.11 17.66
N ASN A 20 -15.76 -12.31 18.24
CA ASN A 20 -16.79 -13.26 17.82
C ASN A 20 -18.20 -12.67 17.99
N PHE A 21 -18.46 -12.06 19.14
CA PHE A 21 -19.73 -11.38 19.43
C PHE A 21 -19.99 -10.24 18.44
N TRP A 22 -18.99 -9.37 18.24
CA TRP A 22 -19.08 -8.26 17.29
C TRP A 22 -19.37 -8.75 15.86
N ALA A 23 -18.64 -9.76 15.38
CA ALA A 23 -18.79 -10.27 14.02
C ALA A 23 -20.19 -10.87 13.80
N LYS A 24 -20.65 -11.73 14.72
CA LYS A 24 -22.01 -12.33 14.66
C LYS A 24 -23.11 -11.28 14.78
N ARG A 25 -22.88 -10.21 15.56
CA ARG A 25 -23.83 -9.11 15.72
C ARG A 25 -23.90 -8.20 14.48
N ARG A 26 -22.78 -7.94 13.81
CA ARG A 26 -22.71 -6.96 12.69
C ARG A 26 -22.95 -7.58 11.32
N PHE A 27 -22.65 -8.86 11.13
CA PHE A 27 -22.56 -9.46 9.80
C PHE A 27 -23.35 -10.74 9.65
N THR A 28 -23.63 -11.09 8.40
CA THR A 28 -24.22 -12.36 7.98
C THR A 28 -23.55 -12.84 6.71
N VAL A 29 -23.51 -14.15 6.49
CA VAL A 29 -23.10 -14.72 5.20
C VAL A 29 -24.35 -14.92 4.36
N VAL A 30 -24.27 -14.55 3.09
CA VAL A 30 -25.30 -14.86 2.10
C VAL A 30 -24.63 -15.66 0.99
N THR A 31 -25.28 -16.75 0.58
CA THR A 31 -24.78 -17.61 -0.49
C THR A 31 -25.63 -17.40 -1.73
N PHE A 32 -25.00 -16.97 -2.83
CA PHE A 32 -25.64 -16.85 -4.14
C PHE A 32 -24.81 -17.61 -5.17
N GLY A 33 -25.43 -18.51 -5.93
CA GLY A 33 -24.75 -19.28 -6.98
C GLY A 33 -23.55 -20.11 -6.48
N GLY A 34 -23.58 -20.56 -5.22
CA GLY A 34 -22.46 -21.28 -4.58
C GLY A 34 -21.35 -20.37 -4.00
N GLN A 35 -21.38 -19.07 -4.27
CA GLN A 35 -20.41 -18.12 -3.73
C GLN A 35 -20.91 -17.52 -2.40
N ARG A 36 -20.05 -17.58 -1.37
CA ARG A 36 -20.32 -17.01 -0.04
C ARG A 36 -19.83 -15.56 0.04
N THR A 37 -20.74 -14.63 0.30
CA THR A 37 -20.44 -13.21 0.45
C THR A 37 -20.89 -12.70 1.81
N ILE A 38 -20.06 -11.89 2.48
CA ILE A 38 -20.40 -11.29 3.77
C ILE A 38 -21.21 -10.02 3.55
N TYR A 39 -22.32 -9.88 4.28
CA TYR A 39 -23.20 -8.72 4.29
C TYR A 39 -23.19 -8.03 5.65
N CYS A 40 -23.26 -6.70 5.63
CA CYS A 40 -23.55 -5.90 6.81
C CYS A 40 -25.04 -6.00 7.16
N LYS A 41 -25.38 -6.47 8.36
CA LYS A 41 -26.78 -6.63 8.80
C LYS A 41 -27.55 -5.30 8.83
N LYS A 42 -26.89 -4.23 9.25
CA LYS A 42 -27.51 -2.90 9.37
C LYS A 42 -27.84 -2.30 8.01
N GLU A 43 -26.87 -2.31 7.09
CA GLU A 43 -27.01 -1.66 5.79
C GLU A 43 -27.63 -2.59 4.73
N LYS A 44 -27.69 -3.90 5.01
CA LYS A 44 -28.14 -4.94 4.06
C LYS A 44 -27.37 -4.93 2.73
N LEU A 45 -26.10 -4.52 2.79
CA LEU A 45 -25.20 -4.43 1.64
C LEU A 45 -23.99 -5.35 1.82
N PRO A 46 -23.43 -5.88 0.72
CA PRO A 46 -22.22 -6.69 0.74
C PRO A 46 -21.01 -5.89 1.20
N ILE A 47 -20.06 -6.58 1.81
CA ILE A 47 -18.73 -6.07 2.14
C ILE A 47 -17.77 -6.50 1.05
N VAL A 48 -16.92 -5.56 0.64
CA VAL A 48 -15.91 -5.78 -0.39
C VAL A 48 -14.64 -6.30 0.28
N ILE A 49 -14.06 -7.36 -0.29
CA ILE A 49 -12.73 -7.83 0.12
C ILE A 49 -11.67 -6.81 -0.30
N TYR A 50 -10.57 -6.76 0.43
CA TYR A 50 -9.55 -5.72 0.26
C TYR A 50 -8.98 -5.69 -1.16
N GLU A 51 -8.72 -6.86 -1.71
CA GLU A 51 -8.16 -7.11 -3.04
C GLU A 51 -9.04 -6.52 -4.14
N ASN A 52 -10.36 -6.50 -3.93
CA ASN A 52 -11.33 -6.00 -4.90
C ASN A 52 -11.77 -4.56 -4.63
N LEU A 53 -11.28 -3.92 -3.56
CA LEU A 53 -11.73 -2.59 -3.15
C LEU A 53 -11.48 -1.54 -4.22
N PHE A 54 -10.28 -1.52 -4.80
CA PHE A 54 -9.90 -0.56 -5.83
C PHE A 54 -10.77 -0.72 -7.08
N GLN A 55 -10.88 -1.95 -7.59
CA GLN A 55 -11.73 -2.26 -8.74
C GLN A 55 -13.20 -1.91 -8.48
N THR A 56 -13.70 -2.18 -7.28
CA THR A 56 -15.10 -1.88 -6.94
C THR A 56 -15.38 -0.37 -6.95
N ILE A 57 -14.45 0.45 -6.44
CA ILE A 57 -14.60 1.91 -6.50
C ILE A 57 -14.43 2.39 -7.94
N ASP A 58 -13.50 1.83 -8.71
CA ASP A 58 -13.29 2.14 -10.13
C ASP A 58 -14.54 1.87 -10.96
N GLU A 59 -15.14 0.68 -10.85
CA GLU A 59 -16.40 0.35 -11.52
C GLU A 59 -17.53 1.31 -11.13
N CYS A 60 -17.64 1.68 -9.85
CA CYS A 60 -18.62 2.67 -9.41
C CYS A 60 -18.35 4.06 -9.99
N HIS A 61 -17.09 4.46 -10.07
CA HIS A 61 -16.64 5.74 -10.57
C HIS A 61 -16.84 5.87 -12.08
N ASN A 62 -16.49 4.82 -12.83
CA ASN A 62 -16.72 4.68 -14.26
C ASN A 62 -18.22 4.65 -14.58
N ALA A 63 -19.02 3.94 -13.77
CA ALA A 63 -20.47 3.88 -13.94
C ALA A 63 -21.19 5.21 -13.67
N VAL A 64 -20.55 6.17 -13.01
CA VAL A 64 -21.05 7.55 -12.89
C VAL A 64 -20.35 8.50 -13.85
N GLY A 65 -19.54 8.02 -14.80
CA GLY A 65 -18.89 8.84 -15.82
C GLY A 65 -17.92 9.88 -15.25
N HIS A 66 -17.17 9.54 -14.21
CA HIS A 66 -16.20 10.44 -13.58
C HIS A 66 -16.79 11.75 -13.04
N LEU A 67 -18.07 11.79 -12.66
CA LEU A 67 -18.76 12.97 -12.11
C LEU A 67 -18.31 13.39 -10.69
N GLY A 68 -17.11 12.97 -10.27
CA GLY A 68 -16.48 13.38 -9.02
C GLY A 68 -16.95 12.62 -7.78
N ARG A 69 -16.50 13.14 -6.62
CA ARG A 69 -16.59 12.50 -5.30
C ARG A 69 -18.00 12.13 -4.90
N ASP A 70 -18.92 13.09 -4.91
CA ASP A 70 -20.22 12.92 -4.29
C ASP A 70 -21.09 11.93 -5.08
N LYS A 71 -21.02 11.97 -6.41
CA LYS A 71 -21.71 10.99 -7.27
C LYS A 71 -21.16 9.58 -7.09
N THR A 72 -19.83 9.45 -7.00
CA THR A 72 -19.17 8.16 -6.74
C THR A 72 -19.52 7.63 -5.36
N TRP A 73 -19.53 8.47 -4.33
CA TRP A 73 -19.94 8.12 -2.98
C TRP A 73 -21.37 7.60 -2.92
N HIS A 74 -22.32 8.30 -3.54
CA HIS A 74 -23.70 7.82 -3.60
C HIS A 74 -23.82 6.48 -4.33
N LYS A 75 -23.06 6.27 -5.41
CA LYS A 75 -23.05 5.00 -6.14
C LYS A 75 -22.52 3.86 -5.26
N VAL A 76 -21.40 4.07 -4.58
CA VAL A 76 -20.79 3.10 -3.67
C VAL A 76 -21.72 2.79 -2.51
N LYS A 77 -22.30 3.81 -1.85
CA LYS A 77 -23.19 3.61 -0.69
C LYS A 77 -24.53 2.98 -1.01
N ARG A 78 -24.93 2.93 -2.28
CA ARG A 78 -26.09 2.15 -2.71
C ARG A 78 -25.79 0.67 -2.93
N ARG A 79 -24.51 0.29 -3.06
CA ARG A 79 -24.11 -1.06 -3.48
C ARG A 79 -23.26 -1.80 -2.45
N TYR A 80 -22.48 -1.09 -1.64
CA TYR A 80 -21.49 -1.69 -0.76
C TYR A 80 -21.47 -1.04 0.63
N SER A 81 -21.22 -1.87 1.64
CA SER A 81 -20.98 -1.44 3.01
C SER A 81 -19.48 -1.28 3.29
N GLN A 82 -19.16 -0.59 4.39
CA GLN A 82 -17.80 -0.48 4.96
C GLN A 82 -16.75 0.22 4.07
N ILE A 83 -17.12 0.79 2.93
CA ILE A 83 -16.25 1.72 2.18
C ILE A 83 -16.43 3.13 2.76
N SER A 84 -15.32 3.77 3.15
CA SER A 84 -15.33 5.12 3.73
C SER A 84 -15.28 6.21 2.66
N LEU A 85 -15.70 7.43 3.02
CA LEU A 85 -15.65 8.57 2.09
C LEU A 85 -14.20 8.93 1.75
N GLU A 86 -13.29 8.77 2.71
CA GLU A 86 -11.87 9.03 2.53
C GLU A 86 -11.23 8.07 1.52
N MET A 87 -11.63 6.79 1.51
CA MET A 87 -11.20 5.84 0.46
C MET A 87 -11.63 6.29 -0.93
N ILE A 88 -12.83 6.83 -1.09
CA ILE A 88 -13.31 7.34 -2.38
C ILE A 88 -12.60 8.62 -2.79
N LYS A 89 -12.40 9.57 -1.86
CA LYS A 89 -11.64 10.80 -2.12
C LYS A 89 -10.24 10.47 -2.63
N LEU A 90 -9.56 9.55 -1.97
CA LEU A 90 -8.23 9.07 -2.35
C LEU A 90 -8.25 8.42 -3.74
N PHE A 91 -9.19 7.50 -3.98
CA PHE A 91 -9.31 6.87 -5.29
C PHE A 91 -9.43 7.92 -6.41
N ILE A 92 -10.29 8.92 -6.22
CA ILE A 92 -10.52 9.97 -7.23
C ILE A 92 -9.32 10.89 -7.41
N SER A 93 -8.50 11.11 -6.36
CA SER A 93 -7.22 11.82 -6.53
C SER A 93 -6.19 11.03 -7.34
N LEU A 94 -6.30 9.71 -7.37
CA LEU A 94 -5.40 8.82 -8.14
C LEU A 94 -5.94 8.47 -9.54
N CYS A 95 -7.14 8.93 -9.91
CA CYS A 95 -7.73 8.63 -11.20
C CYS A 95 -7.16 9.56 -12.29
N ASP A 96 -6.45 8.99 -13.28
CA ASP A 96 -5.79 9.74 -14.36
C ASP A 96 -6.75 10.63 -15.16
N GLN A 97 -7.97 10.15 -15.43
CA GLN A 97 -9.00 10.92 -16.15
C GLN A 97 -9.50 12.12 -15.34
N CYS A 98 -9.58 11.98 -14.02
CA CYS A 98 -9.98 13.09 -13.15
C CYS A 98 -8.81 14.03 -12.85
N ALA A 99 -7.57 13.53 -12.80
CA ALA A 99 -6.38 14.33 -12.58
C ALA A 99 -6.10 15.25 -13.79
N SER A 100 -6.20 14.71 -15.01
CA SER A 100 -6.00 15.48 -16.25
C SER A 100 -7.03 16.59 -16.46
N ARG A 101 -8.29 16.39 -16.05
CA ARG A 101 -9.35 17.42 -16.14
C ARG A 101 -9.22 18.57 -15.15
N ARG A 102 -8.41 18.44 -14.09
CA ARG A 102 -8.21 19.51 -13.09
C ARG A 102 -7.29 20.64 -13.57
N VAL A 103 -6.61 20.46 -14.70
CA VAL A 103 -5.58 21.42 -15.20
C VAL A 103 -6.19 22.67 -15.85
N PHE A 104 -7.50 22.70 -16.09
CA PHE A 104 -8.15 23.90 -16.63
C PHE A 104 -9.20 24.42 -15.64
N PRO A 105 -8.87 25.40 -14.79
CA PRO A 105 -9.90 26.26 -14.25
C PRO A 105 -10.60 26.90 -15.46
N ASN A 106 -11.92 26.85 -15.51
CA ASN A 106 -12.69 27.63 -16.48
C ASN A 106 -12.12 29.06 -16.48
N PRO A 107 -11.76 29.63 -17.64
CA PRO A 107 -11.22 30.98 -17.68
C PRO A 107 -12.29 31.88 -17.07
N VAL A 108 -11.98 32.45 -15.91
CA VAL A 108 -12.78 33.53 -15.35
C VAL A 108 -12.65 34.66 -16.35
N VAL A 109 -13.74 34.95 -17.06
CA VAL A 109 -13.85 36.03 -18.01
C VAL A 109 -13.29 37.30 -17.34
N GLY A 110 -12.16 37.82 -17.84
CA GLY A 110 -11.66 39.15 -17.50
C GLY A 110 -10.39 39.27 -16.64
N LYS A 111 -9.44 38.32 -16.62
CA LYS A 111 -8.09 38.60 -16.09
C LYS A 111 -6.98 38.29 -17.09
N PRO A 112 -5.90 39.10 -17.10
CA PRO A 112 -4.91 39.10 -18.17
C PRO A 112 -4.12 37.78 -18.19
N ILE A 113 -3.63 37.46 -19.38
CA ILE A 113 -2.83 36.28 -19.70
C ILE A 113 -1.69 36.18 -18.69
N ILE A 114 -1.74 35.14 -17.87
CA ILE A 114 -0.75 34.87 -16.82
C ILE A 114 0.49 34.29 -17.51
N ASP A 115 1.66 34.88 -17.25
CA ASP A 115 2.95 34.41 -17.76
C ASP A 115 3.27 32.99 -17.24
N MET A 116 3.96 32.18 -18.05
CA MET A 116 4.31 30.79 -17.73
C MET A 116 5.18 30.67 -16.49
N SER A 117 5.94 31.72 -16.15
CA SER A 117 6.69 31.81 -14.90
C SER A 117 5.76 31.80 -13.67
N THR A 118 4.67 32.57 -13.71
CA THR A 118 3.66 32.65 -12.64
C THR A 118 2.81 31.38 -12.58
N LEU A 119 2.58 30.71 -13.72
CA LEU A 119 1.92 29.40 -13.75
C LEU A 119 2.77 28.33 -13.06
N HIS A 120 4.10 28.37 -13.25
CA HIS A 120 5.03 27.46 -12.58
C HIS A 120 5.10 27.72 -11.06
N GLU A 121 5.07 28.98 -10.62
CA GLU A 121 5.03 29.37 -9.21
C GLU A 121 3.69 28.99 -8.53
N LEU A 122 2.55 29.16 -9.21
CA LEU A 122 1.24 28.75 -8.69
C LEU A 122 1.06 27.24 -8.64
N ASN A 123 1.68 26.49 -9.56
CA ASN A 123 1.67 25.02 -9.54
C ASN A 123 2.48 24.46 -8.36
N MET A 124 3.64 25.05 -8.08
CA MET A 124 4.46 24.70 -6.91
C MET A 124 3.78 25.10 -5.59
N ASN A 125 3.07 26.24 -5.56
CA ASN A 125 2.33 26.69 -4.37
C ASN A 125 1.01 25.92 -4.12
N ASN A 126 0.35 25.37 -5.14
CA ASN A 126 -0.84 24.52 -4.98
C ASN A 126 -0.52 23.07 -4.60
N LEU A 127 0.63 22.53 -5.05
CA LEU A 127 1.14 21.26 -4.53
C LEU A 127 1.39 21.35 -3.02
N ASN A 128 1.83 22.50 -2.52
CA ASN A 128 2.10 22.75 -1.10
C ASN A 128 0.84 23.00 -0.24
N LYS A 129 -0.34 23.22 -0.85
CA LYS A 129 -1.60 23.50 -0.13
C LYS A 129 -2.45 22.28 0.18
N ASN A 130 -2.11 21.11 -0.37
CA ASN A 130 -2.74 19.83 -0.07
C ASN A 130 -1.78 18.91 0.70
N ASN A 131 -1.10 19.45 1.72
CA ASN A 131 -0.26 18.66 2.63
C ASN A 131 -1.15 17.77 3.50
N LEU A 132 -1.63 16.67 2.92
CA LEU A 132 -2.16 15.52 3.65
C LEU A 132 -1.02 14.97 4.49
N ASN A 133 -1.11 15.14 5.80
CA ASN A 133 -0.15 14.52 6.69
C ASN A 133 -0.33 13.00 6.59
N ILE A 134 0.75 12.31 6.25
CA ILE A 134 0.78 10.84 6.12
C ILE A 134 0.28 10.15 7.42
N LEU A 135 0.43 10.82 8.57
CA LEU A 135 -0.05 10.36 9.86
C LEU A 135 -1.58 10.45 10.04
N ASP A 136 -2.28 11.22 9.22
CA ASP A 136 -3.74 11.36 9.24
C ASP A 136 -4.44 10.33 8.34
N LEU A 137 -3.70 9.70 7.44
CA LEU A 137 -4.21 8.67 6.55
C LEU A 137 -4.46 7.36 7.32
N PRO A 138 -5.56 6.62 7.13
CA PRO A 138 -5.77 5.29 7.72
C PRO A 138 -4.69 4.27 7.34
N ASN A 139 -4.49 3.22 8.15
CA ASN A 139 -3.43 2.21 7.93
C ASN A 139 -3.60 1.54 6.56
N GLU A 140 -4.85 1.36 6.18
CA GLU A 140 -5.30 0.75 4.94
C GLU A 140 -4.89 1.58 3.72
N ILE A 141 -4.83 2.90 3.86
CA ILE A 141 -4.42 3.83 2.81
C ILE A 141 -2.91 3.88 2.70
N LEU A 142 -2.22 3.95 3.84
CA LEU A 142 -0.76 3.85 3.89
C LEU A 142 -0.29 2.55 3.23
N PHE A 143 -1.00 1.45 3.47
CA PHE A 143 -0.72 0.19 2.82
C PHE A 143 -0.82 0.28 1.29
N ILE A 144 -1.91 0.83 0.75
CA ILE A 144 -2.05 0.96 -0.71
C ILE A 144 -0.96 1.85 -1.30
N ILE A 145 -0.61 2.93 -0.61
CA ILE A 145 0.43 3.88 -1.05
C ILE A 145 1.80 3.19 -1.08
N PHE A 146 2.22 2.55 0.01
CA PHE A 146 3.53 1.88 0.06
C PHE A 146 3.61 0.71 -0.93
N GLN A 147 2.52 -0.03 -1.15
CA GLN A 147 2.47 -1.11 -2.12
C GLN A 147 2.49 -0.61 -3.57
N LYS A 148 1.65 0.39 -3.92
CA LYS A 148 1.53 0.88 -5.31
C LYS A 148 2.71 1.72 -5.75
N LEU A 149 3.35 2.44 -4.83
CA LEU A 149 4.54 3.23 -5.13
C LEU A 149 5.83 2.41 -5.01
N ASN A 150 5.72 1.11 -4.66
CA ASN A 150 6.87 0.25 -4.41
C ASN A 150 7.82 0.82 -3.34
N MET A 151 7.25 1.55 -2.37
CA MET A 151 7.97 2.31 -1.34
C MET A 151 8.13 1.51 -0.04
N VAL A 152 8.18 0.18 -0.13
CA VAL A 152 8.32 -0.70 1.04
C VAL A 152 9.61 -0.37 1.82
N ASN A 153 10.66 0.07 1.13
CA ASN A 153 11.90 0.54 1.76
C ASN A 153 11.74 1.85 2.55
N VAL A 154 10.86 2.75 2.11
CA VAL A 154 10.52 3.96 2.87
C VAL A 154 9.72 3.59 4.10
N LEU A 155 8.81 2.62 3.99
CA LEU A 155 8.13 2.08 5.17
C LEU A 155 9.14 1.48 6.17
N TYR A 156 10.16 0.78 5.69
CA TYR A 156 11.22 0.24 6.54
C TYR A 156 12.16 1.31 7.12
N SER A 157 12.51 2.37 6.38
CA SER A 157 13.32 3.46 6.91
C SER A 157 12.61 4.22 8.04
N LEU A 158 11.27 4.26 7.99
CA LEU A 158 10.37 4.86 8.98
C LEU A 158 10.10 3.97 10.21
N VAL A 159 10.65 2.76 10.28
CA VAL A 159 10.56 1.91 11.49
C VAL A 159 11.32 2.58 12.64
N ASP A 160 10.76 2.48 13.85
CA ASP A 160 11.15 3.18 15.08
C ASP A 160 10.88 4.71 15.07
N VAL A 161 10.48 5.29 13.93
CA VAL A 161 10.06 6.71 13.87
C VAL A 161 8.64 6.85 14.42
N ASN A 162 7.78 5.86 14.16
CA ASN A 162 6.42 5.82 14.69
C ASN A 162 5.93 4.38 14.86
N ARG A 163 5.38 4.06 16.05
CA ARG A 163 4.76 2.76 16.37
C ARG A 163 3.69 2.29 15.38
N ARG A 164 3.12 3.23 14.62
CA ARG A 164 2.15 2.97 13.57
C ARG A 164 2.80 2.39 12.31
N PHE A 165 3.95 2.90 11.90
CA PHE A 165 4.72 2.36 10.77
C PHE A 165 5.34 1.03 11.11
N ASP A 166 5.76 0.82 12.36
CA ASP A 166 6.21 -0.50 12.83
C ASP A 166 5.15 -1.58 12.61
N ARG A 167 3.89 -1.28 12.94
CA ARG A 167 2.78 -2.22 12.73
C ARG A 167 2.49 -2.49 11.25
N LEU A 168 2.75 -1.53 10.38
CA LEU A 168 2.56 -1.67 8.93
C LEU A 168 3.72 -2.44 8.30
N ALA A 169 4.96 -2.14 8.69
CA ALA A 169 6.18 -2.82 8.24
C ALA A 169 6.21 -4.30 8.66
N LEU A 170 5.59 -4.62 9.80
CA LEU A 170 5.46 -5.98 10.33
C LEU A 170 4.18 -6.70 9.88
N ASP A 171 3.40 -6.14 8.94
CA ASP A 171 2.19 -6.82 8.45
C ASP A 171 2.57 -7.97 7.50
N SER A 172 1.96 -9.14 7.73
CA SER A 172 2.16 -10.37 6.96
C SER A 172 2.00 -10.22 5.44
N LEU A 173 1.27 -9.20 4.98
CA LEU A 173 1.10 -8.93 3.55
C LEU A 173 2.37 -8.40 2.87
N TYR A 174 3.26 -7.71 3.61
CA TYR A 174 4.56 -7.26 3.11
C TYR A 174 5.67 -8.27 3.32
N ILE A 175 5.62 -8.99 4.44
CA ILE A 175 6.76 -9.80 4.88
C ILE A 175 7.01 -11.01 3.95
N ARG A 176 5.97 -11.56 3.31
CA ARG A 176 6.11 -12.77 2.49
C ARG A 176 7.01 -12.56 1.27
N VAL A 177 7.00 -11.36 0.68
CA VAL A 177 7.80 -11.03 -0.51
C VAL A 177 8.62 -9.79 -0.20
N LEU A 178 9.91 -10.00 0.04
CA LEU A 178 10.83 -8.92 0.38
C LEU A 178 11.69 -8.58 -0.84
N ASP A 179 11.64 -7.33 -1.29
CA ASP A 179 12.46 -6.82 -2.39
C ASP A 179 13.45 -5.77 -1.89
N MET A 180 14.73 -6.15 -1.87
CA MET A 180 15.86 -5.35 -1.41
C MET A 180 16.66 -4.71 -2.56
N THR A 181 16.11 -4.69 -3.78
CA THR A 181 16.78 -4.15 -4.98
C THR A 181 16.60 -2.64 -5.13
N ILE A 182 15.53 -2.08 -4.58
CA ILE A 182 15.11 -0.69 -4.81
C ILE A 182 15.87 0.33 -3.95
N ILE A 183 16.65 -0.13 -2.96
CA ILE A 183 17.56 0.75 -2.19
C ILE A 183 18.47 1.52 -3.17
N THR A 184 18.80 0.93 -4.31
CA THR A 184 19.65 1.51 -5.35
C THR A 184 18.89 2.45 -6.31
N THR A 185 17.59 2.24 -6.56
CA THR A 185 16.80 3.04 -7.53
C THR A 185 16.37 4.43 -7.06
N MET A 186 16.47 4.75 -5.76
CA MET A 186 16.30 6.14 -5.29
C MET A 186 17.36 7.08 -5.88
N ASN A 187 18.46 6.54 -6.44
CA ASN A 187 19.59 7.28 -6.99
C ASN A 187 19.45 7.71 -8.47
N SER A 188 18.39 7.35 -9.20
CA SER A 188 18.23 7.90 -10.57
C SER A 188 17.81 9.38 -10.58
N LEU A 189 17.37 9.94 -9.45
CA LEU A 189 16.82 11.31 -9.38
C LEU A 189 17.64 12.26 -8.51
N TYR A 190 18.49 11.75 -7.62
CA TYR A 190 19.37 12.56 -6.77
C TYR A 190 20.72 11.87 -6.62
N ASP A 191 21.66 12.28 -7.46
CA ASP A 191 23.06 11.95 -7.29
C ASP A 191 23.60 12.67 -6.03
N GLN A 192 24.53 12.03 -5.31
CA GLN A 192 25.12 12.36 -3.99
C GLN A 192 24.46 11.71 -2.76
N THR A 193 24.90 10.50 -2.38
CA THR A 193 25.65 10.23 -1.12
C THR A 193 25.66 8.73 -0.77
N SER A 194 26.83 8.11 -0.84
CA SER A 194 27.12 6.71 -0.43
C SER A 194 27.09 6.46 1.09
N SER A 195 26.32 7.24 1.87
CA SER A 195 26.30 7.24 3.34
C SER A 195 24.94 6.85 3.92
N THR A 196 23.85 7.38 3.36
CA THR A 196 22.48 7.10 3.81
C THR A 196 22.00 5.71 3.41
N ASP A 197 22.43 5.19 2.27
CA ASP A 197 22.02 3.88 1.75
C ASP A 197 22.51 2.73 2.63
N ALA A 198 23.77 2.82 3.05
CA ALA A 198 24.37 1.87 3.99
C ALA A 198 23.69 1.94 5.37
N GLN A 199 23.28 3.13 5.82
CA GLN A 199 22.57 3.31 7.09
C GLN A 199 21.15 2.73 7.04
N VAL A 200 20.42 2.92 5.94
CA VAL A 200 19.08 2.34 5.76
C VAL A 200 19.18 0.82 5.65
N LEU A 201 20.11 0.30 4.86
CA LEU A 201 20.35 -1.14 4.73
C LEU A 201 20.77 -1.77 6.07
N SER A 202 21.71 -1.15 6.81
CA SER A 202 22.13 -1.59 8.15
C SER A 202 20.95 -1.59 9.12
N LYS A 203 20.14 -0.53 9.13
CA LYS A 203 18.95 -0.45 10.00
C LYS A 203 17.92 -1.54 9.67
N ILE A 204 17.71 -1.85 8.39
CA ILE A 204 16.83 -2.95 7.96
C ILE A 204 17.40 -4.28 8.45
N CYS A 205 18.69 -4.51 8.22
CA CYS A 205 19.37 -5.75 8.56
C CYS A 205 19.43 -6.00 10.07
N GLU A 206 19.67 -4.97 10.87
CA GLU A 206 19.84 -5.11 12.33
C GLU A 206 18.51 -5.12 13.08
N LYS A 207 17.49 -4.40 12.60
CA LYS A 207 16.26 -4.19 13.36
C LYS A 207 15.02 -4.83 12.79
N ILE A 208 14.95 -4.96 11.47
CA ILE A 208 13.71 -5.38 10.78
C ILE A 208 13.80 -6.85 10.42
N LEU A 209 14.86 -7.27 9.71
CA LEU A 209 15.04 -8.66 9.28
C LEU A 209 14.94 -9.65 10.45
N PRO A 210 15.56 -9.43 11.63
CA PRO A 210 15.44 -10.34 12.77
C PRO A 210 14.02 -10.45 13.35
N ARG A 211 13.10 -9.54 13.00
CA ARG A 211 11.71 -9.58 13.46
C ARG A 211 10.79 -10.25 12.43
N ILE A 212 11.16 -10.23 11.16
CA ILE A 212 10.30 -10.67 10.05
C ILE A 212 10.78 -11.94 9.34
N HIS A 213 12.04 -12.35 9.51
CA HIS A 213 12.70 -13.43 8.77
C HIS A 213 11.91 -14.75 8.69
N HIS A 214 11.20 -15.12 9.76
CA HIS A 214 10.42 -16.36 9.85
C HIS A 214 9.15 -16.37 8.98
N GLN A 215 8.78 -15.22 8.40
CA GLN A 215 7.62 -15.09 7.51
C GLN A 215 8.03 -14.80 6.06
N VAL A 216 9.32 -14.56 5.80
CA VAL A 216 9.83 -14.26 4.46
C VAL A 216 9.86 -15.53 3.63
N GLN A 217 9.13 -15.52 2.52
CA GLN A 217 8.96 -16.66 1.62
C GLN A 217 9.68 -16.49 0.30
N LYS A 218 9.71 -15.25 -0.20
CA LYS A 218 10.45 -14.84 -1.39
C LYS A 218 11.32 -13.65 -1.05
N LEU A 219 12.59 -13.70 -1.45
CA LEU A 219 13.57 -12.64 -1.23
C LEU A 219 14.22 -12.27 -2.57
N THR A 220 14.22 -10.99 -2.90
CA THR A 220 14.95 -10.44 -4.04
C THR A 220 16.06 -9.54 -3.51
N VAL A 221 17.30 -9.77 -3.90
CA VAL A 221 18.48 -9.01 -3.45
C VAL A 221 19.38 -8.65 -4.63
N GLU A 222 20.13 -7.55 -4.48
CA GLU A 222 21.18 -7.13 -5.40
C GLU A 222 22.56 -7.47 -4.85
N GLN A 223 23.57 -7.42 -5.72
CA GLN A 223 24.95 -7.78 -5.39
C GLN A 223 25.49 -7.05 -4.15
N TYR A 224 25.18 -5.76 -3.99
CA TYR A 224 25.65 -4.95 -2.87
C TYR A 224 24.96 -5.30 -1.53
N SER A 225 23.66 -5.62 -1.55
CA SER A 225 22.87 -5.86 -0.34
C SER A 225 22.86 -7.33 0.08
N MET A 226 23.18 -8.27 -0.82
CA MET A 226 23.06 -9.71 -0.59
C MET A 226 23.74 -10.19 0.68
N LYS A 227 25.03 -9.86 0.88
CA LYS A 227 25.76 -10.35 2.05
C LYS A 227 25.12 -9.86 3.35
N HIS A 228 24.84 -8.57 3.44
CA HIS A 228 24.22 -7.97 4.63
C HIS A 228 22.84 -8.58 4.92
N VAL A 229 22.01 -8.79 3.90
CA VAL A 229 20.65 -9.33 4.05
C VAL A 229 20.67 -10.81 4.43
N LEU A 230 21.54 -11.61 3.81
CA LEU A 230 21.65 -13.04 4.10
C LEU A 230 22.29 -13.31 5.47
N ASP A 231 23.27 -12.49 5.88
CA ASP A 231 23.91 -12.61 7.19
C ASP A 231 23.02 -12.11 8.34
N ALA A 232 22.03 -11.25 8.06
CA ALA A 232 21.19 -10.62 9.07
C ALA A 232 20.27 -11.58 9.84
N ALA A 233 19.82 -12.66 9.20
CA ALA A 233 18.88 -13.61 9.81
C ALA A 233 18.86 -14.95 9.08
N ASN A 234 18.36 -15.98 9.77
CA ASN A 234 18.05 -17.27 9.14
C ASN A 234 16.61 -17.24 8.60
N TYR A 235 16.38 -17.56 7.33
CA TYR A 235 15.05 -17.48 6.70
C TYR A 235 14.42 -18.87 6.53
N PRO A 236 13.75 -19.45 7.54
CA PRO A 236 13.29 -20.84 7.52
C PRO A 236 12.19 -21.13 6.50
N GLU A 237 11.39 -20.12 6.13
CA GLU A 237 10.27 -20.26 5.19
C GLU A 237 10.63 -19.83 3.75
N LEU A 238 11.90 -19.49 3.50
CA LEU A 238 12.35 -18.98 2.22
C LEU A 238 12.42 -20.14 1.20
N TYR A 239 11.58 -20.07 0.18
CA TYR A 239 11.60 -21.04 -0.93
C TYR A 239 12.05 -20.42 -2.26
N SER A 240 12.22 -19.09 -2.32
CA SER A 240 12.61 -18.37 -3.53
C SER A 240 13.59 -17.25 -3.21
N LEU A 241 14.80 -17.35 -3.75
CA LEU A 241 15.82 -16.28 -3.73
C LEU A 241 16.09 -15.81 -5.17
N SER A 242 15.81 -14.54 -5.44
CA SER A 242 16.05 -13.90 -6.73
C SER A 242 17.24 -12.95 -6.63
N LEU A 243 18.23 -13.17 -7.48
CA LEU A 243 19.46 -12.38 -7.53
C LEU A 243 19.42 -11.48 -8.76
N ILE A 244 19.42 -10.16 -8.57
CA ILE A 244 19.31 -9.17 -9.66
C ILE A 244 20.61 -8.36 -9.76
N ASN A 245 21.00 -7.98 -10.99
CA ASN A 245 22.20 -7.18 -11.26
C ASN A 245 23.52 -7.80 -10.72
N PHE A 246 23.65 -9.12 -10.84
CA PHE A 246 24.87 -9.83 -10.44
C PHE A 246 25.86 -9.97 -11.59
N GLN A 247 27.10 -9.58 -11.32
CA GLN A 247 28.24 -9.99 -12.14
C GLN A 247 28.52 -11.48 -11.88
N LYS A 248 28.63 -12.23 -12.98
CA LYS A 248 28.73 -13.70 -12.96
C LYS A 248 29.96 -14.17 -12.17
N GLU A 249 31.08 -13.43 -12.21
CA GLU A 249 32.30 -13.76 -11.48
C GLU A 249 32.14 -13.62 -9.95
N ILE A 250 31.38 -12.64 -9.49
CA ILE A 250 31.18 -12.35 -8.06
C ILE A 250 30.21 -13.36 -7.44
N LEU A 251 29.15 -13.71 -8.19
CA LEU A 251 28.25 -14.79 -7.79
C LEU A 251 29.01 -16.11 -7.64
N TYR A 252 29.95 -16.40 -8.56
CA TYR A 252 30.77 -17.60 -8.50
C TYR A 252 31.61 -17.65 -7.23
N LYS A 253 32.34 -16.56 -6.91
CA LYS A 253 33.13 -16.43 -5.67
C LYS A 253 32.31 -16.68 -4.41
N HIS A 254 31.13 -16.07 -4.32
CA HIS A 254 30.25 -16.24 -3.16
C HIS A 254 29.67 -17.65 -3.02
N LEU A 255 29.35 -18.33 -4.13
CA LEU A 255 28.85 -19.71 -4.09
C LEU A 255 29.95 -20.75 -3.87
N THR A 256 31.18 -20.48 -4.33
CA THR A 256 32.32 -21.40 -4.17
C THR A 256 33.11 -21.18 -2.88
N GLY A 257 32.84 -20.11 -2.13
CA GLY A 257 33.54 -19.78 -0.89
C GLY A 257 35.00 -19.36 -1.08
N ILE A 258 35.34 -18.82 -2.27
CA ILE A 258 36.69 -18.38 -2.67
C ILE A 258 36.75 -16.87 -2.76
#